data_AF-A0A534AHC2-F1
#
_entry.id   AF-A0A534AHC2-F1
#
_cell.length_a   1.000
_cell.length_b   1.000
_cell.length_c   1.000
_cell.angle_alpha   90.00
_cell.angle_beta   90.00
_cell.angle_gamma   90.00
#
_symmetry.space_group_name_H-M   'P 1'
#
loop_
_entity.id
_entity.type
_entity.pdbx_description
1 polymer ?
#
loop_
_entity_poly.entity_id
_entity_poly.type
_entity_poly.pdbx_seq_one_letter_code
_entity_poly.pdbx_strand_id
1 'polypeptide(L)'
;MQPGEILWTPGPERIRRANLTEFTDWLAHERGLGFADYTALWRWSVEDLEGFWQALWDYFRIDSSAPHTRVLGRRSMPGAEWFPGARLNYAQHVLRREAGGGNVLFHVSETQPLTALSWEALGSRVRTLATELRALGLEPGDRVVAWMPNIPETMIAMLATTAIGAIWACCSPDFGERGTLDRLAQLSPKVLFAIDGYRYGGKSFDRRDELRRIASSLSSLQHLIYLPYLNPSDPSLPLPSARHWRTLLARPAVGPAQFEYAQVPFDHPLWTLFSSGTTGLPKPIVHGHGGILLETLKNATFHFDLHPREPVFYFTTTGWMLWNFLVSTPLTGAVPVLYDGHPAHPTPDVLWKMAQEAGVVTFGASPTYVDALKRSGVVPRERYGLEALRTINLAGSPASPECMGWFYRNVKE
;
A
#
# COMPACT_ATOMS: atom_id res chain seq x y z
N MET A 1 18.12 -25.84 14.52
CA MET A 1 16.67 -25.93 14.27
C MET A 1 16.45 -27.10 13.33
N GLN A 2 15.64 -28.07 13.73
CA GLN A 2 15.33 -29.28 12.95
C GLN A 2 14.05 -29.05 12.12
N PRO A 3 13.91 -29.68 10.93
CA PRO A 3 12.65 -29.66 10.20
C PRO A 3 11.48 -30.16 11.06
N GLY A 4 10.39 -29.39 11.13
CA GLY A 4 9.21 -29.72 11.93
C GLY A 4 9.26 -29.28 13.40
N GLU A 5 10.36 -28.67 13.85
CA GLU A 5 10.45 -28.05 15.18
C GLU A 5 9.50 -26.85 15.28
N ILE A 6 8.59 -26.88 16.26
CA ILE A 6 7.71 -25.75 16.57
C ILE A 6 8.57 -24.66 17.22
N LEU A 7 8.67 -23.51 16.54
CA LEU A 7 9.53 -22.41 17.00
C LEU A 7 8.86 -21.52 18.03
N TRP A 8 7.54 -21.40 17.95
CA TRP A 8 6.77 -20.48 18.76
C TRP A 8 5.29 -20.85 18.74
N THR A 9 4.62 -20.63 19.87
CA THR A 9 3.17 -20.81 20.03
C THR A 9 2.60 -19.57 20.70
N PRO A 10 1.49 -18.98 20.20
CA PRO A 10 0.88 -17.83 20.84
C PRO A 10 0.34 -18.19 22.23
N GLY A 11 0.59 -17.32 23.22
CA GLY A 11 -0.03 -17.45 24.53
C GLY A 11 -1.55 -17.17 24.49
N PRO A 12 -2.32 -17.64 25.48
CA PRO A 12 -3.78 -17.50 25.51
C PRO A 12 -4.28 -16.05 25.37
N GLU A 13 -3.55 -15.10 25.96
CA GLU A 13 -3.94 -13.69 25.90
C GLU A 13 -3.74 -13.07 24.51
N ARG A 14 -2.74 -13.54 23.75
CA ARG A 14 -2.54 -13.12 22.35
C ARG A 14 -3.66 -13.67 21.47
N ILE A 15 -4.08 -14.92 21.69
CA ILE A 15 -5.22 -15.52 20.98
C ILE A 15 -6.48 -14.71 21.29
N ARG A 16 -6.80 -14.48 22.57
CA ARG A 16 -8.00 -13.77 23.00
C ARG A 16 -8.13 -12.35 22.43
N ARG A 17 -7.01 -11.67 22.19
CA ARG A 17 -6.97 -10.28 21.66
C ARG A 17 -6.89 -10.20 20.14
N ALA A 18 -6.69 -11.31 19.45
CA ALA A 18 -6.56 -11.31 17.99
C ALA A 18 -7.86 -10.84 17.34
N ASN A 19 -7.77 -10.02 16.29
CA ASN A 19 -8.96 -9.57 15.54
C ASN A 19 -9.73 -10.75 14.95
N LEU A 20 -9.05 -11.85 14.63
CA LEU A 20 -9.71 -13.05 14.12
C LEU A 20 -10.61 -13.72 15.18
N THR A 21 -10.21 -13.67 16.45
CA THR A 21 -11.04 -14.15 17.57
C THR A 21 -12.26 -13.25 17.76
N GLU A 22 -12.08 -11.93 17.65
CA GLU A 22 -13.21 -10.99 17.66
C GLU A 22 -14.20 -11.27 16.52
N PHE A 23 -13.70 -11.56 15.32
CA PHE A 23 -14.56 -11.92 14.18
C PHE A 23 -15.29 -13.25 14.42
N THR A 24 -14.66 -14.27 15.02
CA THR A 24 -15.37 -15.52 15.35
C THR A 24 -16.44 -15.32 16.41
N ASP A 25 -16.20 -14.46 17.40
CA ASP A 25 -17.20 -14.12 18.41
C ASP A 25 -18.38 -13.37 17.78
N TRP A 26 -18.10 -12.46 16.84
CA TRP A 26 -19.12 -11.77 16.05
C TRP A 26 -19.93 -12.74 15.19
N LEU A 27 -19.30 -13.73 14.54
CA LEU A 27 -20.00 -14.78 13.77
C LEU A 27 -20.93 -15.61 14.66
N ALA A 28 -20.49 -15.94 15.88
CA ALA A 28 -21.32 -16.67 16.83
C ALA A 28 -22.53 -15.85 17.26
N HIS A 29 -22.35 -14.56 17.54
CA HIS A 29 -23.41 -13.65 17.98
C HIS A 29 -24.40 -13.27 16.87
N GLU A 30 -23.91 -12.77 15.74
CA GLU A 30 -24.74 -12.21 14.66
C GLU A 30 -25.27 -13.27 13.69
N ARG A 31 -24.60 -14.43 13.60
CA ARG A 31 -24.94 -15.47 12.60
C ARG A 31 -25.17 -16.85 13.19
N GLY A 32 -24.98 -17.04 14.49
CA GLY A 32 -25.10 -18.36 15.14
C GLY A 32 -24.03 -19.36 14.68
N LEU A 33 -22.90 -18.89 14.14
CA LEU A 33 -21.83 -19.74 13.61
C LEU A 33 -20.67 -19.84 14.61
N GLY A 34 -20.45 -21.04 15.16
CA GLY A 34 -19.34 -21.34 16.06
C GLY A 34 -18.30 -22.26 15.42
N PHE A 35 -17.02 -22.06 15.74
CA PHE A 35 -15.91 -22.84 15.20
C PHE A 35 -14.99 -23.32 16.33
N ALA A 36 -14.58 -24.59 16.27
CA ALA A 36 -13.71 -25.18 17.29
C ALA A 36 -12.26 -24.65 17.21
N ASP A 37 -11.78 -24.38 16.00
CA ASP A 37 -10.44 -23.87 15.73
C ASP A 37 -10.39 -23.11 14.38
N TYR A 38 -9.21 -22.59 14.06
CA TYR A 38 -8.97 -21.91 12.77
C TYR A 38 -9.21 -22.82 11.56
N THR A 39 -8.97 -24.13 11.68
CA THR A 39 -9.17 -25.07 10.58
C THR A 39 -10.65 -25.21 10.26
N ALA A 40 -11.52 -25.26 11.27
CA ALA A 40 -12.97 -25.28 11.09
C ALA A 40 -13.48 -23.97 10.45
N LEU A 41 -12.98 -22.82 10.89
CA LEU A 41 -13.30 -21.52 10.28
C LEU A 41 -12.85 -21.47 8.80
N TRP A 42 -11.63 -21.94 8.52
CA TRP A 42 -11.09 -22.01 7.16
C TRP A 42 -11.87 -22.95 6.25
N ARG A 43 -12.30 -24.12 6.74
CA ARG A 43 -13.14 -25.04 5.95
C ARG A 43 -14.46 -24.38 5.59
N TRP A 44 -15.13 -23.75 6.55
CA TRP A 44 -16.36 -23.01 6.26
C TRP A 44 -16.14 -21.89 5.24
N SER A 45 -15.04 -21.14 5.32
CA SER A 45 -14.78 -20.03 4.40
C SER A 45 -14.57 -20.45 2.94
N VAL A 46 -14.24 -21.72 2.68
CA VAL A 46 -14.08 -22.26 1.32
C VAL A 46 -15.26 -23.14 0.87
N GLU A 47 -15.99 -23.75 1.80
CA GLU A 47 -17.18 -24.56 1.51
C GLU A 47 -18.43 -23.70 1.31
N ASP A 48 -18.58 -22.63 2.10
CA ASP A 48 -19.64 -21.63 1.98
C ASP A 48 -19.06 -20.24 1.63
N LEU A 49 -18.59 -20.13 0.38
CA LEU A 49 -17.97 -18.90 -0.13
C LEU A 49 -18.90 -17.68 -0.03
N GLU A 50 -20.17 -17.82 -0.40
CA GLU A 50 -21.09 -16.67 -0.38
C GLU A 50 -21.41 -16.25 1.05
N GLY A 51 -21.63 -17.20 1.97
CA GLY A 51 -21.83 -16.90 3.39
C GLY A 51 -20.62 -16.22 4.02
N PHE A 52 -19.41 -16.69 3.72
CA PHE A 52 -18.17 -16.08 4.23
C PHE A 52 -17.95 -14.66 3.71
N TRP A 53 -18.05 -14.45 2.40
CA TRP A 53 -17.80 -13.13 1.82
C TRP A 53 -18.92 -12.13 2.16
N GLN A 54 -20.16 -12.58 2.32
CA GLN A 54 -21.22 -11.75 2.91
C GLN A 54 -20.91 -11.39 4.37
N ALA A 55 -20.41 -12.34 5.16
CA ALA A 55 -20.02 -12.09 6.54
C ALA A 55 -18.94 -11.01 6.65
N LEU A 56 -17.93 -11.04 5.78
CA LEU A 56 -16.92 -9.98 5.71
C LEU A 56 -17.49 -8.64 5.28
N TRP A 57 -18.37 -8.62 4.27
CA TRP A 57 -19.05 -7.42 3.82
C TRP A 57 -19.77 -6.71 4.97
N ASP A 58 -20.50 -7.48 5.78
CA ASP A 58 -21.30 -6.96 6.89
C ASP A 58 -20.42 -6.59 8.11
N TYR A 59 -19.45 -7.44 8.48
CA TYR A 59 -18.53 -7.19 9.59
C TYR A 59 -17.73 -5.90 9.40
N PHE A 60 -17.19 -5.69 8.19
CA PHE A 60 -16.43 -4.48 7.86
C PHE A 60 -17.30 -3.28 7.48
N ARG A 61 -18.64 -3.46 7.44
CA ARG A 61 -19.61 -2.40 7.10
C ARG A 61 -19.24 -1.71 5.79
N ILE A 62 -19.11 -2.50 4.73
CA ILE A 62 -18.79 -1.99 3.40
C ILE A 62 -19.91 -1.04 2.93
N ASP A 63 -19.67 0.27 2.99
CA ASP A 63 -20.62 1.26 2.48
C ASP A 63 -20.52 1.36 0.95
N SER A 64 -21.64 1.02 0.32
CA SER A 64 -21.83 0.92 -1.11
C SER A 64 -23.06 1.73 -1.49
N SER A 65 -22.94 2.57 -2.53
CA SER A 65 -24.02 3.46 -2.97
C SER A 65 -25.15 2.73 -3.71
N ALA A 66 -24.94 1.47 -4.08
CA ALA A 66 -25.94 0.60 -4.70
C ALA A 66 -25.74 -0.82 -4.16
N PRO A 67 -26.80 -1.55 -3.81
CA PRO A 67 -26.67 -2.89 -3.25
C PRO A 67 -26.15 -3.90 -4.28
N HIS A 68 -25.41 -4.93 -3.84
CA HIS A 68 -25.19 -6.11 -4.64
C HIS A 68 -26.46 -6.96 -4.73
N THR A 69 -26.63 -7.64 -5.86
CA THR A 69 -27.75 -8.58 -6.09
C THR A 69 -27.43 -9.99 -5.60
N ARG A 70 -26.14 -10.36 -5.59
CA ARG A 70 -25.58 -11.64 -5.10
C ARG A 70 -24.15 -11.41 -4.65
N VAL A 71 -23.59 -12.31 -3.84
CA VAL A 71 -22.18 -12.24 -3.43
C VAL A 71 -21.27 -12.74 -4.55
N LEU A 72 -21.66 -13.82 -5.22
CA LEU A 72 -20.92 -14.39 -6.33
C LEU A 72 -21.88 -14.73 -7.47
N GLY A 73 -21.78 -13.97 -8.57
CA GLY A 73 -22.51 -14.23 -9.81
C GLY A 73 -21.90 -15.39 -10.56
N ARG A 74 -21.12 -15.10 -11.61
CA ARG A 74 -20.33 -16.13 -12.30
C ARG A 74 -19.23 -16.67 -11.36
N ARG A 75 -19.20 -17.99 -11.18
CA ARG A 75 -18.18 -18.68 -10.34
C ARG A 75 -16.94 -19.13 -11.10
N SER A 76 -17.04 -19.32 -12.42
CA SER A 76 -15.93 -19.86 -13.23
C SER A 76 -14.76 -18.89 -13.29
N MET A 77 -13.54 -19.44 -13.30
CA MET A 77 -12.30 -18.70 -13.45
C MET A 77 -11.64 -18.97 -14.81
N PRO A 78 -10.97 -17.97 -15.42
CA PRO A 78 -10.93 -16.56 -15.00
C PRO A 78 -12.27 -15.85 -15.22
N GLY A 79 -12.45 -14.70 -14.55
CA GLY A 79 -13.64 -13.86 -14.72
C GLY A 79 -14.77 -14.13 -13.74
N ALA A 80 -14.49 -14.69 -12.56
CA ALA A 80 -15.48 -14.75 -11.49
C ALA A 80 -16.03 -13.35 -11.19
N GLU A 81 -17.34 -13.25 -10.98
CA GLU A 81 -18.06 -11.98 -10.83
C GLU A 81 -18.51 -11.81 -9.38
N TRP A 82 -17.76 -11.02 -8.62
CA TRP A 82 -18.02 -10.75 -7.21
C TRP A 82 -18.91 -9.52 -7.02
N PHE A 83 -19.90 -9.63 -6.14
CA PHE A 83 -20.84 -8.57 -5.74
C PHE A 83 -21.48 -7.80 -6.92
N PRO A 84 -22.04 -8.49 -7.94
CA PRO A 84 -22.68 -7.82 -9.07
C PRO A 84 -23.79 -6.86 -8.63
N GLY A 85 -23.75 -5.65 -9.18
CA GLY A 85 -24.66 -4.55 -8.84
C GLY A 85 -24.09 -3.58 -7.81
N ALA A 86 -23.13 -4.00 -6.98
CA ALA A 86 -22.56 -3.11 -5.98
C ALA A 86 -21.79 -1.96 -6.64
N ARG A 87 -21.89 -0.77 -6.03
CA ARG A 87 -21.09 0.40 -6.41
C ARG A 87 -20.40 1.01 -5.21
N LEU A 88 -19.10 1.20 -5.29
CA LEU A 88 -18.29 1.68 -4.16
C LEU A 88 -17.07 2.46 -4.64
N ASN A 89 -16.34 3.04 -3.69
CA ASN A 89 -15.05 3.67 -3.96
C ASN A 89 -14.00 3.28 -2.91
N TYR A 90 -12.83 2.83 -3.36
CA TYR A 90 -11.72 2.42 -2.50
C TYR A 90 -11.16 3.59 -1.68
N ALA A 91 -10.88 4.72 -2.32
CA ALA A 91 -10.34 5.90 -1.64
C ALA A 91 -11.32 6.48 -0.61
N GLN A 92 -12.62 6.41 -0.89
CA GLN A 92 -13.66 6.77 0.09
C GLN A 92 -13.56 5.88 1.34
N HIS A 93 -13.41 4.56 1.19
CA HIS A 93 -13.26 3.65 2.34
C HIS A 93 -12.01 3.95 3.15
N VAL A 94 -10.88 4.25 2.49
CA VAL A 94 -9.64 4.68 3.17
C VAL A 94 -9.91 5.95 3.99
N LEU A 95 -10.50 6.97 3.38
CA LEU A 95 -10.70 8.28 4.01
C LEU A 95 -11.87 8.36 5.00
N ARG A 96 -12.74 7.34 5.11
CA ARG A 96 -13.80 7.30 6.15
C ARG A 96 -13.26 7.39 7.57
N ARG A 97 -12.02 6.96 7.80
CA ARG A 97 -11.37 7.05 9.12
C ARG A 97 -10.83 8.44 9.46
N GLU A 98 -10.95 9.40 8.54
CA GLU A 98 -10.50 10.79 8.77
C GLU A 98 -11.12 11.41 10.02
N ALA A 99 -12.40 11.13 10.29
CA ALA A 99 -13.12 11.62 11.48
C ALA A 99 -12.51 11.15 12.81
N GLY A 100 -11.74 10.06 12.81
CA GLY A 100 -11.04 9.55 13.99
C GLY A 100 -9.78 10.34 14.36
N GLY A 101 -9.29 11.19 13.46
CA GLY A 101 -8.15 12.07 13.67
C GLY A 101 -6.82 11.38 13.96
N GLY A 102 -5.78 12.19 14.20
CA GLY A 102 -4.41 11.73 14.44
C GLY A 102 -3.61 11.49 13.15
N ASN A 103 -2.50 10.77 13.30
CA ASN A 103 -1.59 10.49 12.18
C ASN A 103 -2.15 9.35 11.32
N VAL A 104 -2.12 9.54 10.00
CA VAL A 104 -2.45 8.49 9.03
C VAL A 104 -1.20 7.75 8.54
N LEU A 105 -0.05 8.43 8.52
CA LEU A 105 1.22 7.79 8.16
C LEU A 105 2.39 8.50 8.85
N PHE A 106 3.50 7.77 8.90
CA PHE A 106 4.82 8.34 9.15
C PHE A 106 5.67 8.26 7.87
N HIS A 107 6.62 9.18 7.71
CA HIS A 107 7.53 9.21 6.59
C HIS A 107 8.96 9.52 7.04
N VAL A 108 9.91 8.78 6.49
CA VAL A 108 11.35 8.98 6.65
C VAL A 108 11.99 8.90 5.27
N SER A 109 13.06 9.66 5.03
CA SER A 109 13.94 9.43 3.89
C SER A 109 15.41 9.61 4.27
N GLU A 110 16.33 9.41 3.33
CA GLU A 110 17.74 9.76 3.58
C GLU A 110 17.99 11.27 3.77
N THR A 111 17.01 12.12 3.45
CA THR A 111 17.11 13.58 3.58
C THR A 111 16.16 14.19 4.60
N GLN A 112 15.17 13.42 5.06
CA GLN A 112 14.15 13.92 5.96
C GLN A 112 14.06 13.00 7.18
N PRO A 113 14.11 13.56 8.40
CA PRO A 113 13.86 12.78 9.60
C PRO A 113 12.42 12.28 9.63
N LEU A 114 12.11 11.47 10.64
CA LEU A 114 10.74 11.00 10.88
C LEU A 114 9.76 12.18 10.97
N THR A 115 8.78 12.16 10.08
CA THR A 115 7.68 13.12 10.01
C THR A 115 6.35 12.38 10.00
N ALA A 116 5.28 13.07 10.36
CA ALA A 116 3.93 12.53 10.34
C ALA A 116 3.03 13.33 9.39
N LEU A 117 2.08 12.64 8.77
CA LEU A 117 0.97 13.27 8.06
C LEU A 117 -0.32 12.92 8.81
N SER A 118 -1.15 13.92 9.08
CA SER A 118 -2.45 13.72 9.71
C SER A 118 -3.50 13.24 8.70
N TRP A 119 -4.54 12.59 9.22
CA TRP A 119 -5.72 12.20 8.43
C TRP A 119 -6.36 13.39 7.70
N GLU A 120 -6.52 14.52 8.39
CA GLU A 120 -7.09 15.75 7.84
C GLU A 120 -6.24 16.29 6.67
N ALA A 121 -4.91 16.32 6.86
CA ALA A 121 -4.00 16.79 5.82
C ALA A 121 -3.98 15.86 4.61
N LEU A 122 -4.03 14.53 4.82
CA LEU A 122 -4.15 13.57 3.73
C LEU A 122 -5.48 13.75 2.98
N GLY A 123 -6.60 13.75 3.70
CA GLY A 123 -7.94 13.86 3.10
C GLY A 123 -8.08 15.13 2.28
N SER A 124 -7.65 16.28 2.83
CA SER A 124 -7.65 17.57 2.14
C SER A 124 -6.82 17.53 0.86
N ARG A 125 -5.56 17.04 0.91
CA ARG A 125 -4.68 16.95 -0.26
C ARG A 125 -5.21 15.99 -1.32
N VAL A 126 -5.78 14.86 -0.92
CA VAL A 126 -6.40 13.88 -1.85
C VAL A 126 -7.57 14.51 -2.58
N ARG A 127 -8.51 15.16 -1.87
CA ARG A 127 -9.68 15.79 -2.49
C ARG A 127 -9.31 16.97 -3.38
N THR A 128 -8.36 17.81 -2.96
CA THR A 128 -7.86 18.91 -3.79
C THR A 128 -7.21 18.38 -5.07
N LEU A 129 -6.32 17.40 -4.97
CA LEU A 129 -5.69 16.82 -6.15
C LEU A 129 -6.70 16.12 -7.07
N ALA A 130 -7.66 15.38 -6.50
CA ALA A 130 -8.71 14.71 -7.26
C ALA A 130 -9.60 15.70 -8.03
N THR A 131 -9.93 16.85 -7.42
CA THR A 131 -10.63 17.95 -8.09
C THR A 131 -9.82 18.51 -9.25
N GLU A 132 -8.51 18.73 -9.07
CA GLU A 132 -7.66 19.20 -10.16
C GLU A 132 -7.52 18.16 -11.28
N LEU A 133 -7.43 16.86 -10.95
CA LEU A 133 -7.41 15.79 -11.96
C LEU A 133 -8.70 15.80 -12.81
N ARG A 134 -9.88 16.01 -12.20
CA ARG A 134 -11.12 16.23 -12.95
C ARG A 134 -11.07 17.47 -13.83
N ALA A 135 -10.52 18.58 -13.32
CA ALA A 135 -10.36 19.82 -14.09
C ALA A 135 -9.39 19.66 -15.28
N LEU A 136 -8.46 18.70 -15.21
CA LEU A 136 -7.60 18.30 -16.32
C LEU A 136 -8.27 17.37 -17.34
N GLY A 137 -9.56 17.05 -17.14
CA GLY A 137 -10.38 16.26 -18.07
C GLY A 137 -10.28 14.74 -17.87
N LEU A 138 -9.88 14.28 -16.68
CA LEU A 138 -9.85 12.85 -16.38
C LEU A 138 -11.24 12.31 -16.04
N GLU A 139 -11.53 11.14 -16.58
CA GLU A 139 -12.79 10.41 -16.39
C GLU A 139 -12.52 9.02 -15.76
N PRO A 140 -13.54 8.37 -15.17
CA PRO A 140 -13.41 7.00 -14.71
C PRO A 140 -12.89 6.07 -15.81
N GLY A 141 -11.88 5.26 -15.49
CA GLY A 141 -11.22 4.35 -16.43
C GLY A 141 -9.98 4.92 -17.14
N ASP A 142 -9.70 6.22 -17.02
CA ASP A 142 -8.44 6.80 -17.49
C ASP A 142 -7.24 6.28 -16.70
N ARG A 143 -6.10 6.06 -17.37
CA ARG A 143 -4.88 5.57 -16.71
C ARG A 143 -4.02 6.74 -16.26
N VAL A 144 -3.64 6.69 -14.99
CA VAL A 144 -2.74 7.63 -14.33
C VAL A 144 -1.56 6.85 -13.81
N VAL A 145 -0.36 7.22 -14.26
CA VAL A 145 0.87 6.53 -13.90
C VAL A 145 1.78 7.41 -13.05
N ALA A 146 2.63 6.79 -12.25
CA ALA A 146 3.65 7.49 -11.49
C ALA A 146 5.04 6.86 -11.65
N TRP A 147 6.06 7.72 -11.67
CA TRP A 147 7.47 7.37 -11.55
C TRP A 147 8.03 8.09 -10.31
N MET A 148 7.72 7.55 -9.15
CA MET A 148 7.88 8.21 -7.85
C MET A 148 8.33 7.22 -6.76
N PRO A 149 9.07 7.69 -5.73
CA PRO A 149 9.57 6.85 -4.66
C PRO A 149 8.48 6.57 -3.59
N ASN A 150 8.84 5.87 -2.52
CA ASN A 150 7.92 5.57 -1.42
C ASN A 150 7.74 6.77 -0.48
N ILE A 151 6.96 7.76 -0.93
CA ILE A 151 6.73 9.04 -0.24
C ILE A 151 5.24 9.37 -0.10
N PRO A 152 4.84 10.27 0.83
CA PRO A 152 3.44 10.64 1.04
C PRO A 152 2.73 11.15 -0.23
N GLU A 153 3.42 11.89 -1.08
CA GLU A 153 2.89 12.42 -2.34
C GLU A 153 2.44 11.30 -3.29
N THR A 154 3.13 10.16 -3.28
CA THR A 154 2.77 9.00 -4.12
C THR A 154 1.49 8.33 -3.62
N MET A 155 1.31 8.25 -2.30
CA MET A 155 0.05 7.79 -1.70
C MET A 155 -1.10 8.77 -1.99
N ILE A 156 -0.86 10.08 -1.89
CA ILE A 156 -1.85 11.13 -2.23
C ILE A 156 -2.27 11.00 -3.69
N ALA A 157 -1.32 10.85 -4.63
CA ALA A 157 -1.60 10.69 -6.04
C ALA A 157 -2.42 9.44 -6.35
N MET A 158 -2.09 8.30 -5.73
CA MET A 158 -2.86 7.06 -5.87
C MET A 158 -4.29 7.22 -5.35
N LEU A 159 -4.47 7.78 -4.16
CA LEU A 159 -5.81 7.96 -3.58
C LEU A 159 -6.63 8.98 -4.39
N ALA A 160 -6.03 10.07 -4.86
CA ALA A 160 -6.73 11.05 -5.69
C ALA A 160 -7.17 10.46 -7.04
N THR A 161 -6.31 9.64 -7.66
CA THR A 161 -6.60 8.90 -8.89
C THR A 161 -7.81 7.97 -8.68
N THR A 162 -7.76 7.14 -7.65
CA THR A 162 -8.80 6.14 -7.38
C THR A 162 -10.09 6.76 -6.84
N ALA A 163 -10.03 7.92 -6.19
CA ALA A 163 -11.19 8.70 -5.76
C ALA A 163 -12.07 9.17 -6.93
N ILE A 164 -11.48 9.38 -8.12
CA ILE A 164 -12.22 9.78 -9.33
C ILE A 164 -12.53 8.60 -10.25
N GLY A 165 -12.21 7.38 -9.85
CA GLY A 165 -12.43 6.16 -10.65
C GLY A 165 -11.40 5.98 -11.77
N ALA A 166 -10.33 6.77 -11.80
CA ALA A 166 -9.20 6.55 -12.68
C ALA A 166 -8.34 5.38 -12.16
N ILE A 167 -7.56 4.78 -13.06
CA ILE A 167 -6.81 3.55 -12.83
C ILE A 167 -5.35 3.91 -12.54
N TRP A 168 -4.88 3.54 -11.37
CA TRP A 168 -3.50 3.81 -10.94
C TRP A 168 -2.50 2.77 -11.45
N ALA A 169 -1.29 3.20 -11.77
CA ALA A 169 -0.13 2.31 -11.81
C ALA A 169 1.13 3.11 -11.45
N CYS A 170 2.18 2.44 -10.99
CA CYS A 170 3.44 3.12 -10.70
C CYS A 170 4.65 2.25 -10.95
N CYS A 171 5.79 2.92 -11.16
CA CYS A 171 7.12 2.35 -11.17
C CYS A 171 7.99 3.18 -10.23
N SER A 172 8.97 2.51 -9.61
CA SER A 172 9.96 3.17 -8.77
C SER A 172 11.00 3.90 -9.63
N PRO A 173 11.55 5.04 -9.19
CA PRO A 173 12.49 5.85 -9.97
C PRO A 173 13.86 5.20 -10.17
N ASP A 174 14.14 4.07 -9.52
CA ASP A 174 15.30 3.21 -9.77
C ASP A 174 15.14 2.31 -11.01
N PHE A 175 13.93 2.21 -11.57
CA PHE A 175 13.72 1.53 -12.85
C PHE A 175 14.29 2.39 -13.97
N GLY A 176 15.19 1.81 -14.76
CA GLY A 176 15.68 2.47 -15.97
C GLY A 176 14.58 2.66 -17.02
N GLU A 177 14.82 3.58 -17.94
CA GLU A 177 13.92 4.02 -19.01
C GLU A 177 13.17 2.87 -19.68
N ARG A 178 13.90 1.86 -20.17
CA ARG A 178 13.32 0.68 -20.81
C ARG A 178 12.38 -0.09 -19.87
N GLY A 179 12.82 -0.35 -18.64
CA GLY A 179 12.01 -1.07 -17.65
C GLY A 179 10.72 -0.34 -17.29
N THR A 180 10.76 0.99 -17.31
CA THR A 180 9.59 1.87 -17.11
C THR A 180 8.67 1.87 -18.33
N LEU A 181 9.20 2.07 -19.54
CA LEU A 181 8.42 2.11 -20.77
C LEU A 181 7.78 0.75 -21.12
N ASP A 182 8.51 -0.34 -20.92
CA ASP A 182 8.00 -1.71 -21.08
C ASP A 182 6.77 -1.98 -20.20
N ARG A 183 6.50 -1.16 -19.16
CA ARG A 183 5.33 -1.25 -18.29
C ARG A 183 4.31 -0.16 -18.63
N LEU A 184 4.69 1.10 -18.46
CA LEU A 184 3.74 2.22 -18.47
C LEU A 184 3.20 2.51 -19.88
N ALA A 185 3.96 2.25 -20.95
CA ALA A 185 3.49 2.48 -22.31
C ALA A 185 2.33 1.54 -22.70
N GLN A 186 2.27 0.34 -22.12
CA GLN A 186 1.17 -0.61 -22.35
C GLN A 186 -0.19 -0.10 -21.86
N LEU A 187 -0.19 0.90 -20.97
CA LEU A 187 -1.40 1.39 -20.31
C LEU A 187 -2.05 2.59 -21.03
N SER A 188 -1.37 3.16 -22.02
CA SER A 188 -1.75 4.42 -22.68
C SER A 188 -2.23 5.48 -21.66
N PRO A 189 -1.37 5.90 -20.71
CA PRO A 189 -1.75 6.83 -19.65
C PRO A 189 -1.97 8.25 -20.16
N LYS A 190 -2.93 8.96 -19.56
CA LYS A 190 -3.16 10.40 -19.80
C LYS A 190 -2.31 11.29 -18.89
N VAL A 191 -1.95 10.80 -17.71
CA VAL A 191 -1.18 11.55 -16.70
C VAL A 191 0.02 10.75 -16.23
N LEU A 192 1.16 11.43 -16.09
CA LEU A 192 2.37 10.94 -15.44
C LEU A 192 2.71 11.86 -14.27
N PHE A 193 2.75 11.31 -13.05
CA PHE A 193 3.41 11.95 -11.91
C PHE A 193 4.88 11.54 -11.87
N ALA A 194 5.81 12.49 -11.72
CA ALA A 194 7.23 12.17 -11.70
C ALA A 194 8.07 13.12 -10.85
N ILE A 195 9.25 12.65 -10.44
CA ILE A 195 10.25 13.41 -9.69
C ILE A 195 11.47 13.77 -10.55
N ASP A 196 12.30 14.67 -10.06
CA ASP A 196 13.58 15.07 -10.68
C ASP A 196 14.74 14.12 -10.36
N GLY A 197 14.64 13.36 -9.27
CA GLY A 197 15.67 12.44 -8.79
C GLY A 197 15.41 12.01 -7.36
N TYR A 198 16.30 11.21 -6.78
CA TYR A 198 16.18 10.72 -5.40
C TYR A 198 17.57 10.52 -4.77
N ARG A 199 17.61 10.20 -3.47
CA ARG A 199 18.84 9.83 -2.76
C ARG A 199 18.79 8.40 -2.25
N TYR A 200 19.89 7.68 -2.44
CA TYR A 200 20.00 6.28 -2.05
C TYR A 200 21.46 5.95 -1.73
N GLY A 201 21.72 5.38 -0.55
CA GLY A 201 23.06 5.06 -0.07
C GLY A 201 23.95 6.29 0.08
N GLY A 202 23.37 7.44 0.43
CA GLY A 202 24.08 8.71 0.57
C GLY A 202 24.41 9.42 -0.76
N LYS A 203 24.05 8.81 -1.90
CA LYS A 203 24.30 9.35 -3.24
C LYS A 203 23.04 9.99 -3.81
N SER A 204 23.21 11.08 -4.56
CA SER A 204 22.15 11.71 -5.34
C SER A 204 22.07 11.08 -6.73
N PHE A 205 20.86 10.74 -7.16
CA PHE A 205 20.56 10.23 -8.50
C PHE A 205 19.66 11.24 -9.22
N ASP A 206 20.24 12.08 -10.06
CA ASP A 206 19.48 12.95 -10.97
C ASP A 206 18.87 12.10 -12.09
N ARG A 207 17.57 12.31 -12.33
CA ARG A 207 16.76 11.54 -13.27
C ARG A 207 16.06 12.41 -14.31
N ARG A 208 16.39 13.71 -14.38
CA ARG A 208 15.69 14.66 -15.25
C ARG A 208 15.79 14.31 -16.74
N ASP A 209 16.95 13.89 -17.21
CA ASP A 209 17.13 13.50 -18.62
C ASP A 209 16.35 12.24 -18.99
N GLU A 210 16.34 11.27 -18.08
CA GLU A 210 15.58 10.03 -18.21
C GLU A 210 14.07 10.30 -18.16
N LEU A 211 13.61 11.16 -17.26
CA LEU A 211 12.23 11.63 -17.21
C LEU A 211 11.79 12.24 -18.55
N ARG A 212 12.61 13.12 -19.15
CA ARG A 212 12.26 13.72 -20.45
C ARG A 212 12.06 12.64 -21.52
N ARG A 213 12.94 11.65 -21.60
CA ARG A 213 12.82 10.55 -22.58
C ARG A 213 11.60 9.67 -22.33
N ILE A 214 11.33 9.32 -21.07
CA ILE A 214 10.14 8.56 -20.68
C ILE A 214 8.88 9.33 -21.08
N ALA A 215 8.75 10.60 -20.67
CA ALA A 215 7.57 11.41 -20.95
C ALA A 215 7.35 11.61 -22.45
N SER A 216 8.41 11.87 -23.23
CA SER A 216 8.31 12.00 -24.69
C SER A 216 7.96 10.69 -25.41
N SER A 217 8.20 9.54 -24.80
CA SER A 217 7.89 8.23 -25.39
C SER A 217 6.47 7.74 -25.09
N LEU A 218 5.76 8.38 -24.15
CA LEU A 218 4.37 8.06 -23.83
C LEU A 218 3.44 8.88 -24.74
N SER A 219 3.12 8.37 -25.93
CA SER A 219 2.34 9.09 -26.95
C SER A 219 0.92 9.49 -26.52
N SER A 220 0.33 8.79 -25.56
CA SER A 220 -0.99 9.09 -24.99
C SER A 220 -0.97 10.16 -23.89
N LEU A 221 0.23 10.58 -23.44
CA LEU A 221 0.40 11.45 -22.29
C LEU A 221 -0.12 12.86 -22.62
N GLN A 222 -1.02 13.36 -21.77
CA GLN A 222 -1.60 14.70 -21.90
C GLN A 222 -1.05 15.65 -20.83
N HIS A 223 -0.78 15.14 -19.62
CA HIS A 223 -0.29 15.94 -18.51
C HIS A 223 0.89 15.28 -17.80
N LEU A 224 1.99 16.02 -17.66
CA LEU A 224 3.10 15.67 -16.77
C LEU A 224 2.99 16.51 -15.50
N ILE A 225 2.79 15.86 -14.36
CA ILE A 225 2.76 16.50 -13.04
C ILE A 225 4.11 16.24 -12.36
N TYR A 226 4.88 17.31 -12.15
CA TYR A 226 6.27 17.26 -11.73
C TYR A 226 6.42 17.67 -10.26
N LEU A 227 7.10 16.83 -9.48
CA LEU A 227 7.45 17.07 -8.07
C LEU A 227 8.98 17.18 -7.95
N PRO A 228 9.55 18.39 -7.80
CA PRO A 228 10.96 18.54 -7.44
C PRO A 228 11.23 17.93 -6.05
N TYR A 229 11.91 16.78 -6.01
CA TYR A 229 12.17 15.97 -4.82
C TYR A 229 13.64 15.98 -4.42
N LEU A 230 14.56 15.75 -5.36
CA LEU A 230 16.00 15.86 -5.14
C LEU A 230 16.44 17.31 -4.97
N ASN A 231 15.86 18.23 -5.76
CA ASN A 231 16.13 19.66 -5.70
C ASN A 231 14.83 20.46 -5.46
N PRO A 232 14.24 20.45 -4.25
CA PRO A 232 12.93 21.06 -3.97
C PRO A 232 12.84 22.57 -4.20
N SER A 233 13.97 23.25 -4.27
CA SER A 233 14.10 24.69 -4.53
C SER A 233 14.22 25.04 -6.01
N ASP A 234 14.47 24.06 -6.90
CA ASP A 234 14.57 24.27 -8.33
C ASP A 234 13.17 24.44 -8.95
N PRO A 235 12.83 25.62 -9.48
CA PRO A 235 11.52 25.85 -10.09
C PRO A 235 11.45 25.35 -11.55
N SER A 236 12.55 24.86 -12.11
CA SER A 236 12.59 24.43 -13.51
C SER A 236 11.66 23.24 -13.77
N LEU A 237 11.04 23.24 -14.95
CA LEU A 237 10.22 22.14 -15.41
C LEU A 237 11.03 21.27 -16.39
N PRO A 238 10.84 19.95 -16.38
CA PRO A 238 11.54 19.06 -17.30
C PRO A 238 11.09 19.26 -18.75
N LEU A 239 9.83 19.68 -18.95
CA LEU A 239 9.21 19.99 -20.23
C LEU A 239 8.32 21.24 -20.08
N PRO A 240 8.18 22.10 -21.13
CA PRO A 240 7.32 23.29 -21.06
C PRO A 240 5.84 23.01 -20.76
N SER A 241 5.35 21.84 -21.15
CA SER A 241 3.96 21.39 -20.92
C SER A 241 3.73 20.78 -19.53
N ALA A 242 4.78 20.60 -18.73
CA ALA A 242 4.66 20.04 -17.39
C ALA A 242 4.00 21.04 -16.42
N ARG A 243 3.38 20.51 -15.38
CA ARG A 243 2.75 21.28 -14.30
C ARG A 243 3.43 20.95 -12.98
N HIS A 244 3.72 21.96 -12.17
CA HIS A 244 4.25 21.74 -10.83
C HIS A 244 3.19 21.13 -9.92
N TRP A 245 3.54 20.06 -9.20
CA TRP A 245 2.72 19.44 -8.16
C TRP A 245 2.19 20.47 -7.16
N ARG A 246 3.07 21.39 -6.74
CA ARG A 246 2.71 22.47 -5.79
C ARG A 246 1.62 23.37 -6.32
N THR A 247 1.55 23.61 -7.63
CA THR A 247 0.50 24.46 -8.23
C THR A 247 -0.87 23.79 -8.13
N LEU A 248 -0.95 22.47 -8.30
CA LEU A 248 -2.20 21.73 -8.14
C LEU A 248 -2.65 21.72 -6.68
N LEU A 249 -1.73 21.56 -5.73
CA LEU A 249 -2.06 21.55 -4.30
C LEU A 249 -2.24 22.93 -3.66
N ALA A 250 -1.81 24.01 -4.32
CA ALA A 250 -2.02 25.39 -3.83
C ALA A 250 -3.46 25.90 -4.00
N ARG A 251 -4.32 25.09 -4.63
CA ARG A 251 -5.75 25.37 -4.78
C ARG A 251 -6.46 25.35 -3.43
N PRO A 252 -7.64 25.99 -3.30
CA PRO A 252 -8.43 25.93 -2.07
C PRO A 252 -8.63 24.48 -1.59
N ALA A 253 -8.46 24.29 -0.28
CA ALA A 253 -8.68 22.99 0.34
C ALA A 253 -10.13 22.54 0.12
N VAL A 254 -10.31 21.27 -0.24
CA VAL A 254 -11.64 20.69 -0.45
C VAL A 254 -12.00 19.82 0.75
N GLY A 255 -13.07 20.20 1.46
CA GLY A 255 -13.56 19.46 2.62
C GLY A 255 -14.32 18.17 2.25
N PRO A 256 -14.53 17.23 3.19
CA PRO A 256 -15.25 15.99 2.93
C PRO A 256 -16.65 16.18 2.35
N ALA A 257 -17.40 17.19 2.83
CA ALA A 257 -18.75 17.50 2.36
C ALA A 257 -18.81 18.16 0.97
N GLN A 258 -17.66 18.61 0.43
CA GLN A 258 -17.57 19.30 -0.85
C GLN A 258 -17.03 18.40 -1.98
N PHE A 259 -16.76 17.12 -1.68
CA PHE A 259 -16.16 16.20 -2.63
C PHE A 259 -17.00 14.94 -2.79
N GLU A 260 -17.38 14.65 -4.02
CA GLU A 260 -18.06 13.41 -4.38
C GLU A 260 -17.06 12.40 -4.95
N TYR A 261 -16.96 11.23 -4.32
CA TYR A 261 -16.16 10.10 -4.82
C TYR A 261 -16.89 9.39 -5.95
N ALA A 262 -16.17 9.00 -6.99
CA ALA A 262 -16.75 8.22 -8.09
C ALA A 262 -17.23 6.85 -7.58
N GLN A 263 -18.54 6.60 -7.63
CA GLN A 263 -19.12 5.31 -7.27
C GLN A 263 -19.03 4.38 -8.47
N VAL A 264 -18.12 3.40 -8.43
CA VAL A 264 -17.80 2.50 -9.54
C VAL A 264 -18.23 1.06 -9.25
N PRO A 265 -18.48 0.21 -10.27
CA PRO A 265 -18.75 -1.21 -10.06
C PRO A 265 -17.69 -1.90 -9.19
N PHE A 266 -18.06 -2.98 -8.51
CA PHE A 266 -17.17 -3.74 -7.64
C PHE A 266 -15.85 -4.17 -8.33
N ASP A 267 -15.93 -4.59 -9.59
CA ASP A 267 -14.82 -5.05 -10.42
C ASP A 267 -14.14 -3.93 -11.24
N HIS A 268 -14.59 -2.68 -11.09
CA HIS A 268 -13.97 -1.54 -11.77
C HIS A 268 -12.47 -1.47 -11.46
N PRO A 269 -11.58 -1.34 -12.46
CA PRO A 269 -10.14 -1.32 -12.25
C PRO A 269 -9.69 -0.24 -11.26
N LEU A 270 -9.02 -0.66 -10.20
CA LEU A 270 -8.39 0.20 -9.21
C LEU A 270 -6.98 0.58 -9.64
N TRP A 271 -6.18 -0.46 -9.92
CA TRP A 271 -4.80 -0.30 -10.32
C TRP A 271 -4.32 -1.43 -11.24
N THR A 272 -3.20 -1.18 -11.90
CA THR A 272 -2.44 -2.18 -12.64
C THR A 272 -1.07 -2.38 -12.01
N LEU A 273 -0.75 -3.61 -11.66
CA LEU A 273 0.56 -4.05 -11.19
C LEU A 273 1.25 -4.88 -12.27
N PHE A 274 2.57 -5.02 -12.23
CA PHE A 274 3.31 -5.75 -13.27
C PHE A 274 4.07 -6.93 -12.69
N SER A 275 3.93 -8.11 -13.30
CA SER A 275 4.82 -9.24 -13.03
C SER A 275 6.07 -9.18 -13.90
N SER A 276 7.18 -9.72 -13.38
CA SER A 276 8.39 -9.99 -14.18
C SER A 276 8.09 -11.11 -15.16
N GLY A 277 7.92 -10.77 -16.45
CA GLY A 277 7.80 -11.78 -17.50
C GLY A 277 9.12 -12.54 -17.65
N THR A 278 9.08 -13.87 -17.65
CA THR A 278 10.27 -14.71 -17.90
C THR A 278 10.60 -14.85 -19.38
N THR A 279 9.67 -14.50 -20.28
CA THR A 279 9.78 -14.73 -21.73
C THR A 279 9.21 -13.59 -22.60
N GLY A 280 8.99 -12.39 -22.04
CA GLY A 280 8.40 -11.26 -22.79
C GLY A 280 8.22 -10.00 -21.95
N LEU A 281 7.44 -9.04 -22.46
CA LEU A 281 7.11 -7.80 -21.74
C LEU A 281 6.46 -8.12 -20.37
N PRO A 282 6.70 -7.28 -19.34
CA PRO A 282 6.00 -7.39 -18.06
C PRO A 282 4.48 -7.44 -18.26
N LYS A 283 3.79 -8.40 -17.63
CA LYS A 283 2.34 -8.56 -17.82
C LYS A 283 1.58 -7.59 -16.91
N PRO A 284 0.69 -6.73 -17.46
CA PRO A 284 -0.18 -5.89 -16.64
C PRO A 284 -1.27 -6.74 -15.97
N ILE A 285 -1.33 -6.68 -14.64
CA ILE A 285 -2.29 -7.39 -13.79
C ILE A 285 -3.23 -6.36 -13.17
N VAL A 286 -4.48 -6.36 -13.62
CA VAL A 286 -5.50 -5.42 -13.20
C VAL A 286 -6.24 -5.96 -11.97
N HIS A 287 -6.41 -5.12 -10.95
CA HIS A 287 -7.19 -5.45 -9.76
C HIS A 287 -8.37 -4.48 -9.62
N GLY A 288 -9.52 -4.96 -9.16
CA GLY A 288 -10.74 -4.16 -8.98
C GLY A 288 -10.83 -3.46 -7.62
N HIS A 289 -11.63 -2.40 -7.55
CA HIS A 289 -11.87 -1.61 -6.33
C HIS A 289 -12.35 -2.47 -5.15
N GLY A 290 -13.43 -3.23 -5.36
CA GLY A 290 -14.07 -4.00 -4.31
C GLY A 290 -13.24 -5.22 -3.88
N GLY A 291 -12.62 -5.90 -4.85
CA GLY A 291 -11.76 -7.05 -4.58
C GLY A 291 -10.57 -6.69 -3.70
N ILE A 292 -9.85 -5.60 -4.04
CA ILE A 292 -8.73 -5.13 -3.21
C ILE A 292 -9.20 -4.65 -1.85
N LEU A 293 -10.32 -3.93 -1.78
CA LEU A 293 -10.87 -3.43 -0.53
C LEU A 293 -11.13 -4.58 0.46
N LEU A 294 -11.92 -5.59 0.05
CA LEU A 294 -12.28 -6.71 0.91
C LEU A 294 -11.08 -7.60 1.24
N GLU A 295 -10.23 -7.91 0.25
CA GLU A 295 -9.04 -8.74 0.48
C GLU A 295 -8.06 -8.04 1.42
N THR A 296 -7.88 -6.72 1.28
CA THR A 296 -7.01 -5.96 2.20
C THR A 296 -7.59 -5.96 3.60
N LEU A 297 -8.89 -5.67 3.78
CA LEU A 297 -9.52 -5.69 5.09
C LEU A 297 -9.36 -7.05 5.76
N LYS A 298 -9.68 -8.14 5.06
CA LYS A 298 -9.49 -9.52 5.56
C LYS A 298 -8.03 -9.77 5.95
N ASN A 299 -7.09 -9.51 5.04
CA ASN A 299 -5.69 -9.86 5.23
C ASN A 299 -5.02 -9.00 6.32
N ALA A 300 -5.16 -7.68 6.21
CA ALA A 300 -4.58 -6.75 7.15
C ALA A 300 -5.18 -6.90 8.56
N THR A 301 -6.50 -7.04 8.69
CA THR A 301 -7.13 -7.17 10.01
C THR A 301 -6.87 -8.53 10.63
N PHE A 302 -7.02 -9.64 9.90
CA PHE A 302 -6.98 -10.98 10.52
C PHE A 302 -5.64 -11.69 10.43
N HIS A 303 -4.97 -11.64 9.28
CA HIS A 303 -3.75 -12.42 9.05
C HIS A 303 -2.48 -11.65 9.47
N PHE A 304 -2.51 -10.32 9.37
CA PHE A 304 -1.47 -9.46 9.94
C PHE A 304 -1.80 -8.98 11.37
N ASP A 305 -3.04 -9.19 11.83
CA ASP A 305 -3.52 -8.79 13.15
C ASP A 305 -3.24 -7.31 13.47
N LEU A 306 -3.51 -6.44 12.48
CA LEU A 306 -3.30 -5.01 12.60
C LEU A 306 -4.44 -4.37 13.39
N HIS A 307 -4.10 -3.57 14.40
CA HIS A 307 -5.07 -2.76 15.12
C HIS A 307 -5.00 -1.27 14.75
N PRO A 308 -6.08 -0.50 14.97
CA PRO A 308 -6.07 0.94 14.74
C PRO A 308 -4.94 1.65 15.49
N ARG A 309 -4.36 2.66 14.85
CA ARG A 309 -3.25 3.51 15.35
C ARG A 309 -1.91 2.77 15.54
N GLU A 310 -1.82 1.49 15.23
CA GLU A 310 -0.55 0.76 15.31
C GLU A 310 0.34 1.04 14.09
N PRO A 311 1.62 1.42 14.29
CA PRO A 311 2.53 1.64 13.19
C PRO A 311 2.99 0.34 12.53
N VAL A 312 2.91 0.32 11.19
CA VAL A 312 3.28 -0.83 10.35
C VAL A 312 4.37 -0.38 9.40
N PHE A 313 5.49 -1.08 9.40
CA PHE A 313 6.61 -0.77 8.52
C PHE A 313 6.96 -1.98 7.66
N TYR A 314 6.92 -1.80 6.34
CA TYR A 314 7.54 -2.72 5.39
C TYR A 314 8.63 -1.98 4.61
N PHE A 315 9.84 -2.53 4.60
CA PHE A 315 10.87 -2.05 3.69
C PHE A 315 10.52 -2.46 2.25
N THR A 316 10.04 -1.50 1.47
CA THR A 316 9.54 -1.71 0.10
C THR A 316 9.71 -0.44 -0.73
N THR A 317 9.72 -0.61 -2.05
CA THR A 317 9.63 0.49 -3.04
C THR A 317 8.26 0.46 -3.72
N THR A 318 7.88 1.54 -4.41
CA THR A 318 6.64 1.62 -5.21
C THR A 318 6.58 0.61 -6.36
N GLY A 319 7.72 0.05 -6.78
CA GLY A 319 7.80 -1.04 -7.76
C GLY A 319 7.31 -2.41 -7.29
N TRP A 320 6.98 -2.58 -6.00
CA TRP A 320 6.52 -3.85 -5.43
C TRP A 320 5.08 -3.75 -4.93
N MET A 321 4.33 -4.86 -5.03
CA MET A 321 2.97 -4.92 -4.49
C MET A 321 2.90 -4.70 -2.96
N LEU A 322 4.01 -4.91 -2.24
CA LEU A 322 4.10 -4.61 -0.81
C LEU A 322 3.89 -3.12 -0.52
N TRP A 323 4.24 -2.22 -1.45
CA TRP A 323 3.90 -0.80 -1.30
C TRP A 323 2.39 -0.60 -1.34
N ASN A 324 1.70 -1.22 -2.31
CA ASN A 324 0.23 -1.19 -2.39
C ASN A 324 -0.41 -1.72 -1.10
N PHE A 325 0.06 -2.86 -0.58
CA PHE A 325 -0.40 -3.37 0.72
C PHE A 325 -0.19 -2.34 1.84
N LEU A 326 1.03 -1.81 1.97
CA LEU A 326 1.39 -0.86 3.02
C LEU A 326 0.52 0.40 2.99
N VAL A 327 0.34 1.04 1.83
CA VAL A 327 -0.51 2.23 1.71
C VAL A 327 -2.01 1.94 1.81
N SER A 328 -2.39 0.65 1.87
CA SER A 328 -3.77 0.20 2.08
C SER A 328 -4.06 -0.16 3.54
N THR A 329 -3.05 -0.32 4.40
CA THR A 329 -3.25 -0.59 5.83
C THR A 329 -4.10 0.46 6.56
N PRO A 330 -4.15 1.75 6.15
CA PRO A 330 -5.08 2.71 6.74
C PRO A 330 -6.56 2.31 6.66
N LEU A 331 -6.96 1.37 5.79
CA LEU A 331 -8.31 0.76 5.82
C LEU A 331 -8.66 0.14 7.19
N THR A 332 -7.66 -0.39 7.89
CA THR A 332 -7.79 -0.96 9.25
C THR A 332 -7.62 0.10 10.36
N GLY A 333 -7.19 1.31 10.00
CA GLY A 333 -6.78 2.36 10.93
C GLY A 333 -5.32 2.25 11.38
N ALA A 334 -4.58 1.24 10.94
CA ALA A 334 -3.13 1.15 11.13
C ALA A 334 -2.38 2.28 10.40
N VAL A 335 -1.16 2.58 10.87
CA VAL A 335 -0.38 3.75 10.45
C VAL A 335 0.86 3.28 9.67
N PRO A 336 0.85 3.30 8.33
CA PRO A 336 2.03 2.92 7.56
C PRO A 336 3.21 3.85 7.81
N VAL A 337 4.41 3.28 7.89
CA VAL A 337 5.69 3.99 7.88
C VAL A 337 6.27 3.90 6.47
N LEU A 338 6.28 5.01 5.75
CA LEU A 338 6.85 5.11 4.42
C LEU A 338 8.34 5.46 4.52
N TYR A 339 9.17 4.76 3.74
CA TYR A 339 10.60 4.98 3.72
C TYR A 339 11.14 5.06 2.30
N ASP A 340 11.80 6.18 1.99
CA ASP A 340 12.60 6.34 0.78
C ASP A 340 14.09 6.39 1.12
N GLY A 341 14.79 5.25 0.97
CA GLY A 341 16.22 5.18 1.23
C GLY A 341 16.80 3.78 1.21
N HIS A 342 18.12 3.70 1.37
CA HIS A 342 18.87 2.46 1.42
C HIS A 342 18.76 1.81 2.81
N PRO A 343 18.46 0.49 2.90
CA PRO A 343 18.21 -0.21 4.17
C PRO A 343 19.46 -0.40 5.05
N ALA A 344 20.57 0.24 4.71
CA ALA A 344 21.87 0.11 5.37
C ALA A 344 22.66 1.42 5.36
N HIS A 345 22.02 2.56 5.08
CA HIS A 345 22.62 3.89 5.13
C HIS A 345 21.85 4.78 6.11
N PRO A 346 22.53 5.55 6.98
CA PRO A 346 23.98 5.68 7.11
C PRO A 346 24.67 4.46 7.75
N THR A 347 23.89 3.60 8.40
CA THR A 347 24.38 2.39 9.09
C THR A 347 23.52 1.16 8.74
N PRO A 348 24.07 -0.07 8.84
CA PRO A 348 23.33 -1.30 8.52
C PRO A 348 22.08 -1.55 9.37
N ASP A 349 21.93 -0.85 10.50
CA ASP A 349 20.84 -0.99 11.46
C ASP A 349 19.77 0.11 11.36
N VAL A 350 19.83 0.97 10.34
CA VAL A 350 18.93 2.13 10.17
C VAL A 350 17.44 1.76 10.23
N LEU A 351 17.03 0.62 9.67
CA LEU A 351 15.61 0.24 9.69
C LEU A 351 15.12 -0.09 11.11
N TRP A 352 16.00 -0.57 11.99
CA TRP A 352 15.68 -0.84 13.40
C TRP A 352 15.60 0.43 14.22
N LYS A 353 16.50 1.39 13.95
CA LYS A 353 16.39 2.74 14.49
C LYS A 353 15.04 3.36 14.15
N MET A 354 14.64 3.28 12.88
CA MET A 354 13.35 3.77 12.42
C MET A 354 12.18 3.03 13.08
N ALA A 355 12.29 1.70 13.23
CA ALA A 355 11.28 0.90 13.89
C ALA A 355 11.06 1.34 15.35
N GLN A 356 12.13 1.65 16.08
CA GLN A 356 12.03 2.22 17.43
C GLN A 356 11.42 3.63 17.42
N GLU A 357 11.93 4.54 16.59
CA GLU A 357 11.48 5.94 16.54
C GLU A 357 10.00 6.08 16.17
N ALA A 358 9.53 5.23 15.25
CA ALA A 358 8.13 5.21 14.82
C ALA A 358 7.24 4.33 15.71
N GLY A 359 7.78 3.59 16.69
CA GLY A 359 7.01 2.68 17.54
C GLY A 359 6.37 1.53 16.76
N VAL A 360 7.11 0.94 15.82
CA VAL A 360 6.61 -0.12 14.92
C VAL A 360 6.15 -1.36 15.68
N VAL A 361 4.92 -1.77 15.40
CA VAL A 361 4.30 -2.98 15.94
C VAL A 361 4.45 -4.15 14.96
N THR A 362 4.33 -3.89 13.67
CA THR A 362 4.52 -4.88 12.61
C THR A 362 5.63 -4.45 11.67
N PHE A 363 6.72 -5.24 11.63
CA PHE A 363 7.87 -5.00 10.77
C PHE A 363 7.91 -6.01 9.62
N GLY A 364 8.32 -5.55 8.44
CA GLY A 364 8.42 -6.38 7.26
C GLY A 364 9.67 -6.10 6.43
N ALA A 365 10.35 -7.15 5.98
CA ALA A 365 11.55 -7.06 5.15
C ALA A 365 11.72 -8.31 4.28
N SER A 366 12.71 -8.30 3.39
CA SER A 366 13.13 -9.50 2.67
C SER A 366 14.08 -10.37 3.51
N PRO A 367 14.10 -11.70 3.32
CA PRO A 367 15.12 -12.54 3.93
C PRO A 367 16.56 -12.10 3.62
N THR A 368 16.79 -11.51 2.44
CA THR A 368 18.11 -10.97 2.04
C THR A 368 18.61 -9.83 2.92
N TYR A 369 17.70 -9.07 3.54
CA TYR A 369 18.06 -8.04 4.51
C TYR A 369 18.69 -8.66 5.78
N VAL A 370 18.19 -9.82 6.21
CA VAL A 370 18.73 -10.55 7.38
C VAL A 370 20.17 -11.00 7.13
N ASP A 371 20.47 -11.49 5.93
CA ASP A 371 21.83 -11.91 5.58
C ASP A 371 22.81 -10.73 5.60
N ALA A 372 22.35 -9.53 5.22
CA ALA A 372 23.15 -8.32 5.33
C ALA A 372 23.42 -7.95 6.80
N LEU A 373 22.40 -8.02 7.66
CA LEU A 373 22.55 -7.76 9.10
C LEU A 373 23.52 -8.74 9.76
N LYS A 374 23.41 -10.04 9.46
CA LYS A 374 24.34 -11.08 9.94
C LYS A 374 25.79 -10.74 9.60
N ARG A 375 26.08 -10.40 8.34
CA ARG A 375 27.42 -10.03 7.90
C ARG A 375 27.97 -8.79 8.60
N SER A 376 27.08 -7.86 8.98
CA SER A 376 27.45 -6.62 9.67
C SER A 376 27.60 -6.75 11.19
N GLY A 377 27.26 -7.91 11.78
CA GLY A 377 27.31 -8.14 13.23
C GLY A 377 26.31 -7.32 14.03
N VAL A 378 25.25 -6.80 13.40
CA VAL A 378 24.20 -6.04 14.09
C VAL A 378 23.29 -6.99 14.87
N VAL A 379 23.08 -6.66 16.15
CA VAL A 379 22.14 -7.33 17.04
C VAL A 379 21.10 -6.31 17.52
N PRO A 380 19.93 -6.20 16.86
CA PRO A 380 18.98 -5.11 17.11
C PRO A 380 18.50 -4.99 18.56
N ARG A 381 18.25 -6.11 19.24
CA ARG A 381 17.78 -6.14 20.64
C ARG A 381 18.76 -5.52 21.65
N GLU A 382 20.04 -5.40 21.31
CA GLU A 382 21.06 -4.80 22.17
C GLU A 382 21.16 -3.28 21.97
N ARG A 383 20.61 -2.76 20.87
CA ARG A 383 20.75 -1.37 20.44
C ARG A 383 19.45 -0.58 20.50
N TYR A 384 18.30 -1.26 20.40
CA TYR A 384 17.01 -0.61 20.27
C TYR A 384 15.95 -1.22 21.21
N GLY A 385 15.10 -0.36 21.76
CA GLY A 385 13.86 -0.72 22.44
C GLY A 385 12.81 -1.14 21.42
N LEU A 386 12.56 -2.45 21.35
CA LEU A 386 11.61 -3.08 20.42
C LEU A 386 10.42 -3.69 21.17
N GLU A 387 10.03 -3.11 22.30
CA GLU A 387 8.97 -3.60 23.17
C GLU A 387 7.62 -3.61 22.44
N ALA A 388 7.36 -2.59 21.61
CA ALA A 388 6.14 -2.47 20.80
C ALA A 388 6.05 -3.52 19.67
N LEU A 389 7.17 -4.04 19.18
CA LEU A 389 7.21 -4.97 18.06
C LEU A 389 6.52 -6.29 18.43
N ARG A 390 5.51 -6.70 17.67
CA ARG A 390 4.71 -7.91 17.90
C ARG A 390 4.80 -8.92 16.74
N THR A 391 5.00 -8.43 15.53
CA THR A 391 4.98 -9.26 14.32
C THR A 391 6.14 -8.88 13.40
N ILE A 392 6.87 -9.89 12.92
CA ILE A 392 7.88 -9.76 11.86
C ILE A 392 7.42 -10.62 10.69
N ASN A 393 7.27 -10.00 9.53
CA ASN A 393 6.84 -10.68 8.31
C ASN A 393 7.95 -10.65 7.26
N LEU A 394 8.23 -11.79 6.67
CA LEU A 394 9.22 -11.92 5.61
C LEU A 394 8.54 -12.19 4.28
N ALA A 395 8.94 -11.45 3.25
CA ALA A 395 8.36 -11.56 1.92
C ALA A 395 9.43 -11.50 0.82
N GLY A 396 9.07 -11.94 -0.39
CA GLY A 396 9.93 -11.89 -1.57
C GLY A 396 10.74 -13.16 -1.84
N SER A 397 11.02 -13.99 -0.83
CA SER A 397 11.59 -15.33 -0.98
C SER A 397 11.27 -16.21 0.22
N PRO A 398 11.38 -17.55 0.12
CA PRO A 398 11.24 -18.43 1.27
C PRO A 398 12.26 -18.11 2.35
N ALA A 399 11.80 -17.94 3.60
CA ALA A 399 12.67 -17.75 4.75
C ALA A 399 13.20 -19.10 5.23
N SER A 400 14.54 -19.22 5.35
CA SER A 400 15.15 -20.44 5.91
C SER A 400 14.90 -20.54 7.42
N PRO A 401 14.95 -21.75 8.01
CA PRO A 401 14.90 -21.90 9.47
C PRO A 401 15.98 -21.07 10.18
N GLU A 402 17.16 -20.94 9.57
CA GLU A 402 18.26 -20.12 10.11
C GLU A 402 17.93 -18.62 10.09
N CYS A 403 17.23 -18.14 9.05
CA CYS A 403 16.74 -16.77 8.96
C CYS A 403 15.70 -16.50 10.06
N MET A 404 14.72 -17.40 10.23
CA MET A 404 13.70 -17.28 11.29
C MET A 404 14.33 -17.31 12.68
N GLY A 405 15.23 -18.26 12.95
CA GLY A 405 15.94 -18.37 14.22
C GLY A 405 16.81 -17.16 14.55
N TRP A 406 17.29 -16.43 13.52
CA TRP A 406 18.04 -15.19 13.75
C TRP A 406 17.17 -14.11 14.40
N PHE A 407 15.90 -13.96 13.98
CA PHE A 407 14.99 -12.99 14.60
C PHE A 407 14.72 -13.29 16.07
N TYR A 408 14.41 -14.55 16.41
CA TYR A 408 14.19 -14.96 17.79
C TYR A 408 15.40 -14.68 18.70
N ARG A 409 16.62 -14.89 18.19
CA ARG A 409 17.85 -14.63 18.97
C ARG A 409 18.19 -13.14 19.09
N ASN A 410 18.08 -12.40 17.98
CA ASN A 410 18.68 -11.07 17.85
C ASN A 410 17.69 -9.90 17.90
N VAL A 411 16.38 -10.17 17.84
CA VAL A 411 15.34 -9.14 17.78
C VAL A 411 14.37 -9.29 18.95
N LYS A 412 13.54 -10.34 18.95
CA LYS A 412 12.54 -10.58 20.00
C LYS A 412 12.01 -12.01 19.91
N GLU A 413 11.60 -12.56 21.05
CA GLU A 413 10.83 -13.81 21.13
C GLU A 413 9.40 -13.67 20.59
#